data_AF-A0A521HTV4-F1
#
_entry.id   AF-A0A521HTV4-F1
#
_cell.length_a   1.000
_cell.length_b   1.000
_cell.length_c   1.000
_cell.angle_alpha   90.00
_cell.angle_beta   90.00
_cell.angle_gamma   90.00
#
_symmetry.space_group_name_H-M   'P 1'
#
loop_
_entity.id
_entity.type
_entity.pdbx_description
1 polymer ?
#
loop_
_entity_poly.entity_id
_entity_poly.type
_entity_poly.pdbx_seq_one_letter_code
_entity_poly.pdbx_strand_id
1 'polypeptide(L)'
;MDTPDSGKFDLGRLVSTVANLGVLIGLLLVAVQISQSTDIARAQLANDYYLADMQLELSMMGESPVGSWKRAVHTPDDISQRDAAVLDRFFNYGLVQVRRLQQMQQLGLAESEVLDQQIRYLEWHLGNEVGRRWWAQYKVEEPEDEIVRMIDKVLSTTDYDQNRRYVEALMKSEPAQVKPD
;
A
#
# COMPACT_ATOMS: atom_id res chain seq x y z
N MET A 1 48.94 -17.04 66.82
CA MET A 1 47.68 -16.26 66.89
C MET A 1 47.48 -15.75 65.48
N ASP A 2 46.88 -16.58 64.63
CA ASP A 2 46.65 -16.29 63.21
C ASP A 2 45.29 -15.62 63.06
N THR A 3 45.29 -14.40 62.53
CA THR A 3 44.08 -13.72 62.07
C THR A 3 43.80 -14.16 60.63
N PRO A 4 42.59 -14.66 60.30
CA PRO A 4 42.22 -14.93 58.92
C PRO A 4 41.99 -13.61 58.16
N ASP A 5 42.71 -13.38 57.07
CA ASP A 5 42.50 -12.28 56.12
C ASP A 5 41.19 -12.55 55.34
N SER A 6 40.07 -12.04 55.85
CA SER A 6 38.70 -12.33 55.37
C SER A 6 38.10 -11.21 54.51
N GLY A 7 38.87 -10.57 53.62
CA GLY A 7 38.35 -9.41 52.85
C GLY A 7 38.71 -9.33 51.37
N LYS A 8 39.61 -10.18 50.85
CA LYS A 8 40.12 -10.07 49.46
C LYS A 8 39.53 -11.08 48.48
N PHE A 9 38.89 -12.14 48.99
CA PHE A 9 38.08 -13.05 48.19
C PHE A 9 36.67 -12.46 48.03
N ASP A 10 36.50 -11.58 47.04
CA ASP A 10 35.38 -11.65 46.09
C ASP A 10 35.32 -10.42 45.18
N LEU A 11 36.00 -9.33 45.52
CA LEU A 11 35.93 -8.10 44.71
C LEU A 11 36.39 -8.32 43.26
N GLY A 12 37.52 -9.03 43.07
CA GLY A 12 38.04 -9.31 41.72
C GLY A 12 37.17 -10.27 40.91
N ARG A 13 36.54 -11.25 41.56
CA ARG A 13 35.58 -12.16 40.91
C ARG A 13 34.29 -11.43 40.57
N LEU A 14 33.76 -10.63 41.49
CA LEU A 14 32.56 -9.82 41.29
C LEU A 14 32.75 -8.80 40.16
N VAL A 15 33.88 -8.09 40.13
CA VAL A 15 34.24 -7.17 39.05
C VAL A 15 34.35 -7.90 37.70
N SER A 16 35.01 -9.06 37.66
CA SER A 16 35.11 -9.86 36.44
C SER A 16 33.75 -10.40 35.97
N THR A 17 32.90 -10.87 36.88
CA THR A 17 31.56 -11.36 36.58
C THR A 17 30.67 -10.24 36.04
N VAL A 18 30.69 -9.05 36.65
CA VAL A 18 29.95 -7.88 36.18
C VAL A 18 30.46 -7.40 34.82
N ALA A 19 31.78 -7.38 34.62
CA ALA A 19 32.38 -7.02 33.32
C ALA A 19 31.95 -8.00 32.22
N ASN A 20 32.01 -9.31 32.47
CA ASN A 20 31.60 -10.33 31.51
C ASN A 20 30.09 -10.25 31.23
N LEU A 21 29.25 -10.00 32.24
CA LEU A 21 27.82 -9.74 32.04
C LEU A 21 27.58 -8.49 31.18
N GLY A 22 28.31 -7.41 31.45
CA GLY A 22 28.21 -6.16 30.69
C GLY A 22 28.55 -6.35 29.22
N VAL A 23 29.59 -7.13 28.90
CA VAL A 23 29.95 -7.49 27.53
C VAL A 23 28.83 -8.32 26.87
N LEU A 24 28.28 -9.29 27.57
CA LEU A 24 27.24 -10.19 27.04
C LEU A 24 25.92 -9.43 26.76
N ILE A 25 25.54 -8.53 27.67
CA ILE A 25 24.41 -7.61 27.48
C ILE A 25 24.69 -6.67 26.30
N GLY A 26 25.91 -6.12 26.20
CA GLY A 26 26.31 -5.27 25.08
C GLY A 26 26.20 -5.97 23.73
N LEU A 27 26.66 -7.22 23.63
CA LEU A 27 26.54 -8.02 22.41
C LEU A 27 25.08 -8.33 22.05
N LEU A 28 24.24 -8.64 23.05
CA LEU A 28 22.80 -8.83 22.84
C LEU A 28 22.12 -7.56 22.29
N LEU A 29 22.44 -6.40 22.84
CA LEU A 29 21.91 -5.11 22.37
C LEU A 29 22.35 -4.81 20.93
N VAL A 30 23.61 -5.07 20.58
CA VAL A 30 24.11 -4.91 19.20
C VAL A 30 23.39 -5.85 18.24
N ALA A 31 23.16 -7.12 18.62
CA ALA A 31 22.42 -8.07 17.80
C ALA A 31 20.98 -7.59 17.53
N VAL A 32 20.29 -7.08 18.56
CA VAL A 32 18.97 -6.45 18.41
C VAL A 32 19.04 -5.24 17.46
N GLN A 33 20.03 -4.37 17.63
CA GLN A 33 20.18 -3.17 16.80
C GLN A 33 20.47 -3.50 15.33
N ILE A 34 21.26 -4.55 15.04
CA ILE A 34 21.51 -5.04 13.67
C ILE A 34 20.24 -5.62 13.05
N SER A 35 19.47 -6.40 13.81
CA SER A 35 18.20 -6.97 13.33
C SER A 35 17.21 -5.86 12.94
N GLN A 36 17.03 -4.86 13.80
CA GLN A 36 16.19 -3.68 13.52
C GLN A 36 16.69 -2.87 12.31
N SER A 37 18.01 -2.67 12.20
CA SER A 37 18.62 -1.95 11.08
C SER A 37 18.38 -2.67 9.74
N THR A 38 18.37 -4.00 9.77
CA THR A 38 18.10 -4.82 8.58
C THR A 38 16.64 -4.74 8.17
N ASP A 39 15.71 -4.74 9.12
CA ASP A 39 14.28 -4.63 8.84
C ASP A 39 13.90 -3.25 8.30
N ILE A 40 14.50 -2.19 8.84
CA ILE A 40 14.34 -0.81 8.31
C ILE A 40 14.85 -0.74 6.87
N ALA A 41 16.04 -1.28 6.59
CA ALA A 41 16.61 -1.26 5.24
C ALA A 41 15.75 -2.04 4.24
N ARG A 42 15.23 -3.21 4.63
CA ARG A 42 14.29 -4.00 3.80
C ARG A 42 13.00 -3.24 3.53
N ALA A 43 12.46 -2.57 4.54
CA ALA A 43 11.25 -1.76 4.37
C ALA A 43 11.46 -0.58 3.42
N GLN A 44 12.60 0.10 3.52
CA GLN A 44 12.96 1.18 2.60
C GLN A 44 13.06 0.66 1.16
N LEU A 45 13.79 -0.43 0.95
CA LEU A 45 13.91 -1.03 -0.38
C LEU A 45 12.55 -1.48 -0.96
N ALA A 46 11.69 -2.11 -0.15
CA ALA A 46 10.36 -2.50 -0.57
C ALA A 46 9.51 -1.28 -0.94
N ASN A 47 9.53 -0.23 -0.11
CA ASN A 47 8.84 1.02 -0.39
C ASN A 47 9.35 1.67 -1.69
N ASP A 48 10.66 1.76 -1.88
CA ASP A 48 11.27 2.39 -3.05
C ASP A 48 10.96 1.62 -4.34
N TYR A 49 10.93 0.29 -4.27
CA TYR A 49 10.48 -0.56 -5.37
C TYR A 49 9.05 -0.19 -5.80
N TYR A 50 8.10 -0.11 -4.86
CA TYR A 50 6.72 0.25 -5.19
C TYR A 50 6.59 1.70 -5.69
N LEU A 51 7.37 2.64 -5.15
CA LEU A 51 7.36 4.03 -5.65
C LEU A 51 7.88 4.11 -7.09
N ALA A 52 8.92 3.35 -7.43
CA ALA A 52 9.42 3.25 -8.79
C ALA A 52 8.39 2.63 -9.75
N ASP A 53 7.70 1.59 -9.31
CA ASP A 53 6.65 0.93 -10.09
C ASP A 53 5.45 1.87 -10.33
N MET A 54 4.98 2.54 -9.28
CA MET A 54 3.96 3.60 -9.38
C MET A 54 4.36 4.71 -10.36
N GLN A 55 5.62 5.13 -10.33
CA GLN A 55 6.14 6.15 -11.24
C GLN A 55 6.16 5.66 -12.69
N LEU A 56 6.52 4.40 -12.93
CA LEU A 56 6.46 3.78 -14.25
C LEU A 56 5.02 3.78 -14.78
N GLU A 57 4.06 3.36 -13.96
CA GLU A 57 2.64 3.34 -14.32
C GLU A 57 2.13 4.75 -14.70
N LEU A 58 2.47 5.78 -13.90
CA LEU A 58 2.16 7.18 -14.20
C LEU A 58 2.81 7.66 -15.51
N SER A 59 4.07 7.29 -15.75
CA SER A 59 4.77 7.65 -16.99
C SER A 59 4.16 6.97 -18.22
N MET A 60 3.70 5.72 -18.10
CA MET A 60 3.07 4.99 -19.19
C MET A 60 1.64 5.45 -19.50
N MET A 61 0.90 5.97 -18.52
CA MET A 61 -0.44 6.58 -18.73
C MET A 61 -0.39 7.81 -19.67
N GLY A 62 0.75 8.52 -19.70
CA GLY A 62 0.94 9.71 -20.51
C GLY A 62 0.15 10.93 -20.02
N GLU A 63 0.00 11.92 -20.90
CA GLU A 63 -0.40 13.29 -20.51
C GLU A 63 -1.91 13.47 -20.21
N SER A 64 -2.78 12.56 -20.65
CA SER A 64 -4.24 12.75 -20.49
C SER A 64 -5.01 11.45 -20.26
N PRO A 65 -4.84 10.80 -19.09
CA PRO A 65 -5.64 9.62 -18.73
C PRO A 65 -7.13 9.95 -18.56
N VAL A 66 -7.46 11.22 -18.27
CA VAL A 66 -8.83 11.69 -18.05
C VAL A 66 -9.73 11.42 -19.26
N GLY A 67 -9.22 11.55 -20.49
CA GLY A 67 -10.01 11.28 -21.70
C GLY A 67 -10.43 9.81 -21.80
N SER A 68 -9.49 8.91 -21.54
CA SER A 68 -9.74 7.46 -21.52
C SER A 68 -10.68 7.07 -20.37
N TRP A 69 -10.46 7.64 -19.18
CA TRP A 69 -11.33 7.42 -18.02
C TRP A 69 -12.76 7.93 -18.26
N LYS A 70 -12.93 9.10 -18.88
CA LYS A 70 -14.26 9.62 -19.24
C LYS A 70 -14.99 8.65 -20.18
N ARG A 71 -14.30 8.09 -21.18
CA ARG A 71 -14.88 7.07 -22.06
C ARG A 71 -15.23 5.80 -21.29
N ALA A 72 -14.35 5.34 -20.40
CA ALA A 72 -14.64 4.18 -19.54
C ALA A 72 -15.91 4.37 -18.69
N VAL A 73 -16.20 5.60 -18.26
CA VAL A 73 -17.37 5.92 -17.44
C VAL A 73 -18.65 6.11 -18.27
N HIS A 74 -18.57 6.79 -19.41
CA HIS A 74 -19.77 7.19 -20.16
C HIS A 74 -20.07 6.34 -21.41
N THR A 75 -19.05 5.78 -22.06
CA THR A 75 -19.14 5.03 -23.32
C THR A 75 -18.18 3.83 -23.29
N PRO A 76 -18.36 2.89 -22.34
CA PRO A 76 -17.39 1.82 -22.07
C PRO A 76 -17.18 0.85 -23.24
N ASP A 77 -18.15 0.74 -24.15
CA ASP A 77 -18.07 -0.12 -25.32
C ASP A 77 -17.33 0.53 -26.50
N ASP A 78 -17.07 1.84 -26.43
CA ASP A 78 -16.42 2.64 -27.47
C ASP A 78 -14.95 2.97 -27.12
N ILE A 79 -14.35 2.26 -26.16
CA ILE A 79 -12.94 2.47 -25.83
C ILE A 79 -12.03 1.99 -26.97
N SER A 80 -11.03 2.80 -27.32
CA SER A 80 -10.00 2.43 -28.29
C SER A 80 -8.91 1.55 -27.66
N GLN A 81 -8.05 0.94 -28.49
CA GLN A 81 -6.87 0.22 -27.99
C GLN A 81 -5.94 1.13 -27.16
N ARG A 82 -5.84 2.40 -27.54
CA ARG A 82 -5.08 3.40 -26.77
C ARG A 82 -5.72 3.64 -25.41
N ASP A 83 -7.05 3.73 -25.35
CA ASP A 83 -7.76 3.88 -24.09
C ASP A 83 -7.54 2.67 -23.19
N ALA A 84 -7.63 1.47 -23.74
CA ALA A 84 -7.38 0.23 -23.00
C ALA A 84 -5.96 0.20 -22.42
N ALA A 85 -4.93 0.57 -23.19
CA ALA A 85 -3.56 0.63 -22.69
C ALA A 85 -3.38 1.66 -21.57
N VAL A 86 -4.00 2.83 -21.68
CA VAL A 86 -3.94 3.87 -20.63
C VAL A 86 -4.71 3.44 -19.38
N LEU A 87 -5.88 2.84 -19.55
CA LEU A 87 -6.74 2.40 -18.45
C LEU A 87 -6.12 1.22 -17.71
N ASP A 88 -5.46 0.30 -18.42
CA ASP A 88 -4.68 -0.79 -17.81
C ASP A 88 -3.63 -0.25 -16.83
N ARG A 89 -2.89 0.79 -17.22
CA ARG A 89 -1.91 1.46 -16.34
C ARG A 89 -2.59 2.20 -15.18
N PHE A 90 -3.69 2.89 -15.46
CA PHE A 90 -4.48 3.57 -14.44
C PHE A 90 -5.02 2.63 -13.36
N PHE A 91 -5.52 1.45 -13.75
CA PHE A 91 -6.02 0.44 -12.81
C PHE A 91 -4.88 -0.25 -12.05
N ASN A 92 -3.80 -0.62 -12.75
CA ASN A 92 -2.60 -1.18 -12.13
C ASN A 92 -2.01 -0.23 -11.09
N TYR A 93 -1.94 1.07 -11.37
CA TYR A 93 -1.49 2.07 -10.39
C TYR A 93 -2.30 2.05 -9.09
N GLY A 94 -3.62 1.86 -9.17
CA GLY A 94 -4.46 1.68 -7.99
C GLY A 94 -4.12 0.41 -7.21
N LEU A 95 -3.87 -0.70 -7.92
CA LEU A 95 -3.53 -1.98 -7.32
C LEU A 95 -2.13 -1.98 -6.66
N VAL A 96 -1.14 -1.39 -7.32
CA VAL A 96 0.23 -1.24 -6.79
C VAL A 96 0.22 -0.49 -5.46
N GLN A 97 -0.63 0.53 -5.31
CA GLN A 97 -0.79 1.22 -4.02
C GLN A 97 -1.32 0.30 -2.92
N VAL A 98 -2.30 -0.55 -3.23
CA VAL A 98 -2.84 -1.53 -2.27
C VAL A 98 -1.76 -2.54 -1.87
N ARG A 99 -1.04 -3.11 -2.85
CA ARG A 99 0.06 -4.06 -2.58
C ARG A 99 1.18 -3.43 -1.76
N ARG A 100 1.55 -2.18 -2.05
CA ARG A 100 2.51 -1.41 -1.24
C ARG A 100 2.07 -1.31 0.22
N LEU A 101 0.82 -0.94 0.47
CA LEU A 101 0.30 -0.82 1.83
C LEU A 101 0.22 -2.15 2.55
N GLN A 102 -0.16 -3.22 1.86
CA GLN A 102 -0.13 -4.58 2.42
C GLN A 102 1.29 -4.95 2.86
N GLN A 103 2.29 -4.71 2.00
CA GLN A 103 3.68 -4.99 2.33
C GLN A 103 4.15 -4.15 3.53
N MET A 104 3.77 -2.88 3.60
CA MET A 104 4.09 -2.01 4.74
C MET A 104 3.41 -2.50 6.03
N GLN A 105 2.18 -2.99 5.96
CA GLN A 105 1.48 -3.57 7.10
C GLN A 105 2.16 -4.86 7.59
N GLN A 106 2.56 -5.76 6.67
CA GLN A 106 3.29 -6.99 7.02
C GLN A 106 4.64 -6.71 7.71
N LEU A 107 5.26 -5.56 7.41
CA LEU A 107 6.48 -5.09 8.05
C LEU A 107 6.22 -4.31 9.36
N GLY A 108 4.96 -4.15 9.77
CA GLY A 108 4.59 -3.41 10.98
C GLY A 108 4.69 -1.89 10.85
N LEU A 109 4.65 -1.35 9.62
CA LEU A 109 4.84 0.07 9.31
C LEU A 109 3.57 0.80 8.92
N ALA A 110 2.46 0.08 8.74
CA ALA A 110 1.14 0.63 8.45
C ALA A 110 0.08 -0.09 9.27
N GLU A 111 -0.92 0.67 9.73
CA GLU A 111 -2.11 0.14 10.39
C GLU A 111 -3.03 -0.56 9.38
N SER A 112 -3.74 -1.61 9.81
CA SER A 112 -4.71 -2.35 8.98
C SER A 112 -5.78 -1.46 8.36
N GLU A 113 -6.20 -0.45 9.10
CA GLU A 113 -7.25 0.50 8.76
C GLU A 113 -6.87 1.31 7.51
N VAL A 114 -5.59 1.57 7.30
CA VAL A 114 -5.06 2.29 6.13
C VAL A 114 -5.20 1.44 4.88
N LEU A 115 -4.90 0.14 4.96
CA LEU A 115 -5.09 -0.80 3.86
C LEU A 115 -6.57 -0.91 3.49
N ASP A 116 -7.44 -1.09 4.47
CA ASP A 116 -8.89 -1.17 4.27
C ASP A 116 -9.45 0.10 3.61
N GLN A 117 -8.96 1.27 4.02
CA GLN A 117 -9.33 2.54 3.41
C GLN A 117 -8.87 2.63 1.96
N GLN A 118 -7.65 2.18 1.65
CA GLN A 118 -7.13 2.19 0.29
C GLN A 118 -7.90 1.21 -0.61
N ILE A 119 -8.27 0.04 -0.11
CA ILE A 119 -9.10 -0.91 -0.87
C ILE A 119 -10.46 -0.30 -1.19
N ARG A 120 -11.09 0.43 -0.25
CA ARG A 120 -12.32 1.20 -0.56
C ARG A 120 -12.07 2.30 -1.60
N TYR A 121 -10.91 2.96 -1.56
CA TYR A 121 -10.56 3.96 -2.57
C TYR A 121 -10.30 3.32 -3.96
N LEU A 122 -9.91 2.05 -4.01
CA LEU A 122 -9.81 1.30 -5.25
C LEU A 122 -11.16 1.13 -5.94
N GLU A 123 -12.28 1.09 -5.19
CA GLU A 123 -13.63 1.13 -5.79
C GLU A 123 -13.83 2.37 -6.66
N TRP A 124 -13.25 3.51 -6.31
CA TRP A 124 -13.32 4.69 -7.16
C TRP A 124 -12.59 4.50 -8.50
N HIS A 125 -11.46 3.79 -8.49
CA HIS A 125 -10.64 3.53 -9.68
C HIS A 125 -11.28 2.50 -10.60
N LEU A 126 -11.79 1.40 -10.01
CA LEU A 126 -12.34 0.25 -10.72
C LEU A 126 -13.87 0.30 -10.87
N GLY A 127 -14.55 1.27 -10.25
CA GLY A 127 -16.02 1.40 -10.15
C GLY A 127 -16.72 1.88 -11.42
N ASN A 128 -16.17 1.52 -12.59
CA ASN A 128 -16.80 1.70 -13.89
C ASN A 128 -16.79 0.37 -14.66
N GLU A 129 -17.59 0.29 -15.71
CA GLU A 129 -17.77 -0.94 -16.50
C GLU A 129 -16.46 -1.47 -17.11
N VAL A 130 -15.53 -0.60 -17.51
CA VAL A 130 -14.23 -1.05 -18.04
C VAL A 130 -13.35 -1.60 -16.92
N GLY A 131 -13.34 -0.95 -15.74
CA GLY A 131 -12.67 -1.45 -14.54
C GLY A 131 -13.18 -2.84 -14.11
N ARG A 132 -14.50 -3.08 -14.21
CA ARG A 132 -15.10 -4.40 -13.99
C ARG A 132 -14.54 -5.46 -14.93
N ARG A 133 -14.49 -5.16 -16.23
CA ARG A 133 -13.97 -6.08 -17.26
C ARG A 133 -12.49 -6.36 -17.05
N TRP A 134 -11.72 -5.32 -16.74
CA TRP A 134 -10.29 -5.43 -16.44
C TRP A 134 -10.05 -6.32 -15.23
N TRP A 135 -10.75 -6.08 -14.11
CA TRP A 135 -10.63 -6.88 -12.90
C TRP A 135 -10.97 -8.35 -13.13
N ALA A 136 -12.00 -8.61 -13.94
CA ALA A 136 -12.40 -9.97 -14.29
C ALA A 136 -11.30 -10.74 -15.06
N GLN A 137 -10.44 -10.06 -15.82
CA GLN A 137 -9.26 -10.66 -16.44
C GLN A 137 -8.13 -10.82 -15.43
N TYR A 138 -7.81 -9.74 -14.72
CA TYR A 138 -6.68 -9.70 -13.78
C TYR A 138 -6.74 -10.81 -12.72
N LYS A 139 -7.90 -10.98 -12.07
CA LYS A 139 -8.04 -11.92 -10.95
C LYS A 139 -7.88 -13.40 -11.31
N VAL A 140 -7.99 -13.74 -12.61
CA VAL A 140 -7.81 -15.12 -13.09
C VAL A 140 -6.35 -15.54 -13.01
N GLU A 141 -5.42 -14.59 -13.09
CA GLU A 141 -3.99 -14.86 -13.06
C GLU A 141 -3.49 -15.18 -11.64
N GLU A 142 -4.16 -14.69 -10.60
CA GLU A 142 -3.73 -14.82 -9.21
C GLU A 142 -4.88 -15.16 -8.24
N PRO A 143 -5.57 -16.31 -8.39
CA PRO A 143 -6.79 -16.62 -7.63
C PRO A 143 -6.54 -16.91 -6.13
N GLU A 144 -5.31 -17.25 -5.74
CA GLU A 144 -4.94 -17.57 -4.36
C GLU A 144 -4.46 -16.36 -3.56
N ASP A 145 -4.20 -15.23 -4.22
CA ASP A 145 -3.70 -14.00 -3.59
C ASP A 145 -4.77 -13.42 -2.64
N GLU A 146 -4.36 -13.14 -1.40
CA GLU A 146 -5.23 -12.60 -0.36
C GLU A 146 -5.77 -11.21 -0.71
N ILE A 147 -4.95 -10.33 -1.27
CA ILE A 147 -5.37 -9.00 -1.73
C ILE A 147 -6.35 -9.13 -2.88
N VAL A 148 -6.12 -10.07 -3.80
CA VAL A 148 -7.09 -10.32 -4.87
C VAL A 148 -8.44 -10.73 -4.28
N ARG A 149 -8.48 -11.62 -3.29
CA ARG A 149 -9.73 -11.98 -2.61
C ARG A 149 -10.39 -10.81 -1.87
N MET A 150 -9.59 -9.98 -1.19
CA MET A 150 -10.10 -8.80 -0.47
C MET A 150 -10.72 -7.78 -1.44
N ILE A 151 -10.01 -7.46 -2.52
CA ILE A 151 -10.49 -6.55 -3.56
C ILE A 151 -11.72 -7.13 -4.25
N ASP A 152 -11.71 -8.42 -4.61
CA ASP A 152 -12.84 -9.06 -5.28
C ASP A 152 -14.11 -9.03 -4.43
N LYS A 153 -13.96 -9.23 -3.11
CA LYS A 153 -15.06 -9.10 -2.16
C LYS A 153 -15.66 -7.69 -2.17
N VAL A 154 -14.82 -6.66 -2.13
CA VAL A 154 -15.27 -5.26 -2.16
C VAL A 154 -15.97 -4.96 -3.50
N LEU A 155 -15.33 -5.31 -4.62
CA LEU A 155 -15.85 -5.10 -5.97
C LEU A 155 -17.15 -5.86 -6.26
N SER A 156 -17.38 -7.01 -5.61
CA SER A 156 -18.62 -7.79 -5.76
C SER A 156 -19.89 -7.02 -5.34
N THR A 157 -19.73 -5.98 -4.52
CA THR A 157 -20.81 -5.11 -4.04
C THR A 157 -20.82 -3.73 -4.68
N THR A 158 -19.82 -3.43 -5.53
CA THR A 158 -19.66 -2.12 -6.15
C THR A 158 -20.71 -1.90 -7.24
N ASP A 159 -21.27 -0.68 -7.25
CA ASP A 159 -22.12 -0.20 -8.32
C ASP A 159 -21.28 0.47 -9.40
N TYR A 160 -21.13 -0.19 -10.55
CA TYR A 160 -20.30 0.28 -11.65
C TYR A 160 -20.86 1.50 -12.41
N ASP A 161 -22.05 1.99 -12.04
CA ASP A 161 -22.57 3.28 -12.49
C ASP A 161 -22.23 4.43 -11.52
N GLN A 162 -21.59 4.14 -10.38
CA GLN A 162 -21.28 5.14 -9.34
C GLN A 162 -20.42 6.29 -9.88
N ASN A 163 -19.35 5.99 -10.62
CA ASN A 163 -18.50 7.05 -11.20
C ASN A 163 -19.33 7.99 -12.09
N ARG A 164 -20.19 7.43 -12.96
CA ARG A 164 -21.03 8.21 -13.87
C ARG A 164 -21.98 9.12 -13.10
N ARG A 165 -22.70 8.58 -12.12
CA ARG A 165 -23.64 9.36 -11.29
C ARG A 165 -22.94 10.48 -10.52
N TYR A 166 -21.75 10.21 -9.98
CA TYR A 166 -20.97 11.20 -9.25
C TYR A 166 -20.55 12.37 -10.16
N VAL A 167 -19.99 12.06 -11.34
CA VAL A 167 -19.58 13.09 -12.31
C VAL A 167 -20.79 13.91 -12.80
N GLU A 168 -21.92 13.26 -13.09
CA GLU A 168 -23.14 13.95 -13.50
C GLU A 168 -23.72 14.85 -12.40
N ALA A 169 -23.62 14.45 -11.14
CA ALA A 169 -24.04 15.27 -10.00
C ALA A 169 -23.20 16.55 -9.87
N LEU A 170 -21.89 16.48 -10.15
CA LEU A 170 -21.01 17.66 -10.15
C LEU A 170 -21.36 18.66 -11.26
N MET A 171 -21.93 18.21 -12.38
CA MET A 171 -22.32 19.09 -13.49
C MET A 171 -23.68 19.77 -13.26
N LYS A 172 -24.55 19.23 -12.41
CA LYS A 172 -25.93 19.72 -12.21
C LYS A 172 -26.06 20.92 -11.25
N SER A 173 -24.96 21.47 -10.71
CA SER A 173 -25.00 22.47 -9.64
C SER A 173 -25.08 23.94 -10.06
N GLU A 174 -25.36 24.29 -11.31
CA GLU A 174 -25.77 25.67 -11.67
C GLU A 174 -27.30 25.76 -11.78
N PRO A 175 -28.03 26.30 -10.77
CA PRO A 175 -29.40 26.72 -11.01
C PRO A 175 -29.36 27.88 -12.00
N ALA A 176 -30.03 27.69 -13.15
CA ALA A 176 -30.29 28.77 -14.08
C ALA A 176 -30.89 29.95 -13.30
N GLN A 177 -30.18 31.09 -13.29
CA GLN A 177 -30.76 32.33 -12.78
C GLN A 177 -31.98 32.64 -13.64
N VAL A 178 -33.16 32.36 -13.12
CA VAL A 178 -34.43 32.85 -13.66
C VAL A 178 -34.37 34.36 -13.53
N LYS A 179 -34.10 35.06 -14.64
CA LYS A 179 -34.33 36.51 -14.70
C LYS A 179 -35.83 36.73 -14.51
N PRO A 180 -36.25 37.58 -13.56
CA PRO A 180 -37.64 38.01 -13.49
C PRO A 180 -37.96 38.88 -14.70
N ASP A 181 -39.14 38.66 -15.26
CA ASP A 181 -39.73 39.40 -16.39
C ASP A 181 -39.89 40.90 -16.09
#